data_AF-A0A453PTG8-F1
#
_entry.id   AF-A0A453PTG8-F1
#
_cell.length_a   1.000
_cell.length_b   1.000
_cell.length_c   1.000
_cell.angle_alpha   90.00
_cell.angle_beta   90.00
_cell.angle_gamma   90.00
#
_symmetry.space_group_name_H-M   'P 1'
#
loop_
_entity.id
_entity.type
_entity.pdbx_description
1 polymer ?
#
loop_
_entity_poly.entity_id
_entity_poly.type
_entity_poly.pdbx_seq_one_letter_code
_entity_poly.pdbx_strand_id
1 'polypeptide(L)'
;AALRRLGPVTAGDGSLPARLLLLAPLASKPSSSTPPEYQMPSVTWGVIQGRRERLVSRVLALDFLRSAGVTDPAGELEAVELPSSLDVLQERLDFLLRLGLSTDDLSAYPFLLACSLRKNVIPVLSYLEKLGVTRARLAAFVRAYPACLHASVAVDLAPIVKALRGLDVDRQDIPRVLERYPDVLGLKPDGTISTSVAYLVGIVGVAPRDIGPMVTHYPFFLSMRVGTTIKPFCDYITSLGLPMRILARIIEKRPYILGYDLEETVKPNVEALLSFGIRKEVLPLMIAQYPSILGLPLKVKLAAQQYFFNLKLKIDPDGFARAIEKLPQLVSLHQNVILKPVEFLRGRGITDDDIGRMLIRCPQILLLRNELMKNSFYFFKSELKRPISELLEYPEYFTYSLESRIKPRYMRVASKGIRCSLDWFLNCSDQRFEERMRGDFIEGDAPGPSFTMGGKLQMPGNQLVSDDDNEESDDEIWWKLIQNVFHMRLGQHPISK
;
A
#
# COMPACT_ATOMS: atom_id res chain seq x y z
N ALA A 1 -8.06 18.52 5.28
CA ALA A 1 -7.42 19.85 5.26
C ALA A 1 -6.45 19.93 4.09
N ALA A 2 -6.90 20.43 2.94
CA ALA A 2 -6.06 20.86 1.81
C ALA A 2 -6.96 21.48 0.72
N LEU A 3 -7.44 22.71 0.93
CA LEU A 3 -7.96 23.58 -0.14
C LEU A 3 -7.87 25.04 0.33
N ARG A 4 -6.68 25.63 0.23
CA ARG A 4 -6.49 27.09 0.17
C ARG A 4 -5.22 27.37 -0.63
N ARG A 5 -5.39 28.01 -1.79
CA ARG A 5 -4.57 29.12 -2.35
C ARG A 5 -4.75 29.18 -3.87
N LEU A 6 -5.57 30.11 -4.33
CA LEU A 6 -5.39 30.78 -5.62
C LEU A 6 -5.37 32.28 -5.31
N GLY A 7 -4.25 32.94 -5.62
CA GLY A 7 -4.08 34.39 -5.55
C GLY A 7 -4.58 35.07 -6.83
N PRO A 8 -4.73 36.40 -6.84
CA PRO A 8 -5.44 37.13 -7.87
C PRO A 8 -4.55 37.44 -9.09
N VAL A 9 -5.14 37.43 -10.28
CA VAL A 9 -4.54 37.92 -11.53
C VAL A 9 -4.89 39.40 -11.68
N THR A 10 -3.87 40.23 -11.83
CA THR A 10 -3.95 41.68 -12.04
C THR A 10 -4.29 42.03 -13.50
N ALA A 11 -5.07 43.10 -13.64
CA ALA A 11 -5.45 43.74 -14.89
C ALA A 11 -4.26 44.33 -15.67
N GLY A 12 -4.38 44.33 -17.00
CA GLY A 12 -3.47 45.02 -17.91
C GLY A 12 -4.26 45.63 -19.06
N ASP A 13 -4.12 46.95 -19.20
CA ASP A 13 -4.68 47.86 -20.20
C ASP A 13 -4.36 47.49 -21.66
N GLY A 14 -5.17 48.03 -22.59
CA GLY A 14 -4.59 48.66 -23.78
C GLY A 14 -5.24 48.41 -25.15
N SER A 15 -5.98 49.42 -25.60
CA SER A 15 -6.04 49.93 -26.99
C SER A 15 -6.77 49.13 -28.10
N LEU A 16 -7.88 49.72 -28.55
CA LEU A 16 -8.32 49.70 -29.95
C LEU A 16 -7.35 50.52 -30.83
N PRO A 17 -7.35 50.31 -32.15
CA PRO A 17 -7.88 51.39 -32.98
C PRO A 17 -8.72 50.93 -34.18
N ALA A 18 -9.64 51.82 -34.54
CA ALA A 18 -10.51 51.78 -35.71
C ALA A 18 -9.75 52.01 -37.03
N ARG A 19 -10.28 51.46 -38.13
CA ARG A 19 -10.08 52.01 -39.48
C ARG A 19 -11.33 51.87 -40.34
N LEU A 20 -11.56 52.96 -41.06
CA LEU A 20 -12.76 53.46 -41.72
C LEU A 20 -12.66 53.21 -43.25
N LEU A 21 -13.76 53.45 -43.97
CA LEU A 21 -13.93 53.62 -45.45
C LEU A 21 -14.34 52.34 -46.22
N LEU A 22 -15.36 52.30 -47.09
CA LEU A 22 -15.90 53.32 -48.02
C LEU A 22 -17.40 53.09 -48.33
N LEU A 23 -18.12 54.19 -48.55
CA LEU A 23 -19.45 54.29 -49.16
C LEU A 23 -19.33 54.69 -50.64
N ALA A 24 -20.21 54.16 -51.51
CA ALA A 24 -20.59 54.71 -52.83
C ALA A 24 -21.98 54.13 -53.25
N PRO A 25 -22.74 54.73 -54.18
CA PRO A 25 -23.87 55.60 -53.89
C PRO A 25 -25.26 55.09 -54.33
N LEU A 26 -26.30 55.77 -53.83
CA LEU A 26 -27.73 55.53 -54.07
C LEU A 26 -28.17 55.69 -55.54
N ALA A 27 -29.12 54.85 -55.96
CA ALA A 27 -30.09 55.15 -57.01
C ALA A 27 -31.51 55.07 -56.43
N SER A 28 -32.29 56.13 -56.65
CA SER A 28 -33.61 56.39 -56.12
C SER A 28 -34.72 55.82 -57.01
N LYS A 29 -35.81 55.35 -56.39
CA LYS A 29 -37.20 55.58 -56.83
C LYS A 29 -38.19 55.26 -55.69
N PRO A 30 -39.31 55.99 -55.58
CA PRO A 30 -40.17 55.98 -54.41
C PRO A 30 -41.29 54.94 -54.53
N SER A 31 -41.54 54.19 -53.46
CA SER A 31 -42.84 53.53 -53.26
C SER A 31 -43.14 53.51 -51.77
N SER A 32 -44.26 54.12 -51.41
CA SER A 32 -44.84 54.15 -50.09
C SER A 32 -44.96 52.74 -49.48
N SER A 33 -44.17 52.45 -48.45
CA SER A 33 -44.41 51.33 -47.55
C SER A 33 -44.14 51.81 -46.12
N THR A 34 -45.18 51.75 -45.29
CA THR A 34 -45.13 51.88 -43.83
C THR A 34 -43.92 51.14 -43.24
N PRO A 35 -43.23 51.68 -42.23
CA PRO A 35 -42.13 50.96 -41.59
C PRO A 35 -42.65 49.64 -40.99
N PRO A 36 -41.90 48.53 -41.05
CA PRO A 36 -42.29 47.31 -40.36
C PRO A 36 -42.33 47.61 -38.86
N GLU A 37 -43.49 47.40 -38.27
CA GLU A 37 -43.72 47.47 -36.84
C GLU A 37 -42.73 46.54 -36.15
N TYR A 38 -41.80 47.10 -35.37
CA TYR A 38 -40.94 46.32 -34.50
C TYR A 38 -41.83 45.65 -33.45
N GLN A 39 -42.24 44.41 -33.71
CA GLN A 39 -42.82 43.57 -32.67
C GLN A 39 -41.71 43.24 -31.69
N MET A 40 -41.78 43.84 -30.50
CA MET A 40 -41.10 43.28 -29.34
C MET A 40 -41.46 41.79 -29.28
N PRO A 41 -40.49 40.87 -29.16
CA PRO A 41 -40.83 39.48 -28.92
C PRO A 41 -41.72 39.46 -27.68
N SER A 42 -42.98 39.07 -27.86
CA SER A 42 -43.94 39.03 -26.77
C SER A 42 -43.38 38.06 -25.75
N VAL A 43 -42.88 38.59 -24.63
CA VAL A 43 -42.54 37.74 -23.49
C VAL A 43 -43.86 37.17 -23.01
N THR A 44 -44.13 35.93 -23.40
CA THR A 44 -45.36 35.23 -23.05
C THR A 44 -45.53 35.29 -21.54
N TRP A 45 -46.59 35.93 -21.06
CA TRP A 45 -46.90 36.11 -19.63
C TRP A 45 -46.84 34.80 -18.82
N GLY A 46 -47.11 33.66 -19.45
CA GLY A 46 -46.95 32.33 -18.85
C GLY A 46 -45.51 31.96 -18.46
N VAL A 47 -44.49 32.47 -19.17
CA VAL A 47 -43.07 32.24 -18.83
C VAL A 47 -42.65 33.09 -17.61
N ILE A 48 -43.21 34.30 -17.47
CA ILE A 48 -42.96 35.17 -16.32
C ILE A 48 -43.69 34.66 -15.07
N GLN A 49 -44.94 34.20 -15.21
CA GLN A 49 -45.69 33.57 -14.11
C GLN A 49 -44.99 32.29 -13.63
N GLY A 50 -44.58 31.41 -14.55
CA GLY A 50 -43.82 30.20 -14.21
C GLY A 50 -42.48 30.49 -13.54
N ARG A 51 -41.81 31.59 -13.86
CA ARG A 51 -40.56 31.99 -13.19
C ARG A 51 -40.79 32.50 -11.77
N ARG A 52 -41.88 33.23 -11.53
CA ARG A 52 -42.26 33.72 -10.20
C ARG A 52 -42.72 32.59 -9.29
N GLU A 53 -43.52 31.66 -9.80
CA GLU A 53 -43.98 30.47 -9.07
C GLU A 53 -42.81 29.56 -8.68
N ARG A 54 -41.84 29.34 -9.59
CA ARG A 54 -40.62 28.57 -9.28
C ARG A 54 -39.78 29.20 -8.18
N LEU A 55 -39.67 30.53 -8.15
CA LEU A 55 -38.95 31.23 -7.08
C LEU A 55 -39.66 31.07 -5.74
N VAL A 56 -41.00 31.17 -5.71
CA VAL A 56 -41.80 30.96 -4.49
C VAL A 56 -41.68 29.52 -3.99
N SER A 57 -41.89 28.51 -4.84
CA SER A 57 -41.71 27.09 -4.49
C SER A 57 -40.32 26.80 -3.94
N ARG A 58 -39.29 27.44 -4.51
CA ARG A 58 -37.91 27.29 -4.07
C ARG A 58 -37.66 27.87 -2.68
N VAL A 59 -38.16 29.07 -2.38
CA VAL A 59 -38.05 29.68 -1.04
C VAL A 59 -38.73 28.78 -0.01
N LEU A 60 -39.95 28.30 -0.31
CA LEU A 60 -40.67 27.38 0.56
C LEU A 60 -39.89 26.07 0.81
N ALA A 61 -39.27 25.51 -0.23
CA ALA A 61 -38.43 24.32 -0.11
C ALA A 61 -37.21 24.54 0.80
N LEU A 62 -36.53 25.68 0.65
CA LEU A 62 -35.36 26.02 1.48
C LEU A 62 -35.74 26.30 2.94
N ASP A 63 -36.90 26.93 3.18
CA ASP A 63 -37.42 27.16 4.53
C ASP A 63 -37.84 25.85 5.21
N PHE A 64 -38.45 24.93 4.46
CA PHE A 64 -38.75 23.58 4.93
C PHE A 64 -37.49 22.80 5.32
N LEU A 65 -36.45 22.83 4.47
CA LEU A 65 -35.20 22.14 4.77
C LEU A 65 -34.53 22.72 6.03
N ARG A 66 -34.53 24.05 6.18
CA ARG A 66 -34.03 24.72 7.38
C ARG A 66 -34.81 24.35 8.63
N SER A 67 -36.13 24.28 8.56
CA SER A 67 -36.96 23.87 9.72
C SER A 67 -36.76 22.39 10.09
N ALA A 68 -36.43 21.55 9.11
CA ALA A 68 -36.05 20.16 9.32
C ALA A 68 -34.60 19.96 9.78
N GLY A 69 -33.83 21.04 9.96
CA GLY A 69 -32.44 21.00 10.45
C GLY A 69 -31.39 20.73 9.36
N VAL A 70 -31.75 20.78 8.08
CA VAL A 70 -30.80 20.74 6.97
C VAL A 70 -30.36 22.16 6.64
N THR A 71 -29.06 22.40 6.72
CA THR A 71 -28.46 23.70 6.43
C THR A 71 -27.64 23.63 5.15
N ASP A 72 -27.61 24.73 4.41
CA ASP A 72 -26.78 24.89 3.22
C ASP A 72 -25.89 26.13 3.39
N PRO A 73 -24.81 26.03 4.20
CA PRO A 73 -23.95 27.17 4.49
C PRO A 73 -23.15 27.64 3.27
N ALA A 74 -22.99 26.78 2.25
CA ALA A 74 -22.25 27.07 1.04
C ALA A 74 -23.13 27.62 -0.10
N GLY A 75 -24.46 27.64 0.07
CA GLY A 75 -25.41 28.05 -0.96
C GLY A 75 -25.44 27.11 -2.16
N GLU A 76 -24.99 25.86 -2.00
CA GLU A 76 -24.86 24.88 -3.07
C GLU A 76 -26.20 24.52 -3.71
N LEU A 77 -27.28 24.53 -2.92
CA LEU A 77 -28.61 24.25 -3.42
C LEU A 77 -29.05 25.28 -4.45
N GLU A 78 -28.54 26.52 -4.43
CA GLU A 78 -28.87 27.58 -5.42
C GLU A 78 -28.60 27.14 -6.86
N ALA A 79 -27.57 26.34 -7.06
CA ALA A 79 -27.17 25.85 -8.37
C ALA A 79 -28.01 24.67 -8.90
N VAL A 80 -28.91 24.11 -8.08
CA VAL A 80 -29.61 22.86 -8.41
C VAL A 80 -31.13 22.98 -8.37
N GLU A 81 -31.77 22.29 -9.32
CA GLU A 81 -33.21 22.19 -9.40
C GLU A 81 -33.75 21.27 -8.29
N LEU A 82 -34.37 21.88 -7.29
CA LEU A 82 -35.12 21.20 -6.27
C LEU A 82 -36.53 20.81 -6.78
N PRO A 83 -37.16 19.78 -6.21
CA PRO A 83 -38.56 19.47 -6.48
C PRO A 83 -39.46 20.70 -6.30
N SER A 84 -40.40 20.90 -7.21
CA SER A 84 -41.37 21.99 -7.14
C SER A 84 -42.47 21.77 -6.08
N SER A 85 -42.67 20.52 -5.64
CA SER A 85 -43.62 20.14 -4.60
C SER A 85 -42.89 19.83 -3.30
N LEU A 86 -43.39 20.40 -2.19
CA LEU A 86 -42.89 20.14 -0.84
C LEU A 86 -43.08 18.68 -0.42
N ASP A 87 -44.18 18.04 -0.84
CA ASP A 87 -44.44 16.62 -0.52
C ASP A 87 -43.36 15.71 -1.08
N VAL A 88 -42.91 15.98 -2.32
CA VAL A 88 -41.83 15.22 -2.97
C VAL A 88 -40.49 15.45 -2.27
N LEU A 89 -40.24 16.66 -1.80
CA LEU A 89 -39.03 16.98 -1.05
C LEU A 89 -39.04 16.34 0.35
N GLN A 90 -40.19 16.33 1.01
CA GLN A 90 -40.40 15.64 2.29
C GLN A 90 -40.23 14.13 2.13
N GLU A 91 -40.80 13.50 1.09
CA GLU A 91 -40.62 12.08 0.80
C GLU A 91 -39.13 11.72 0.63
N ARG A 92 -38.36 12.57 -0.08
CA ARG A 92 -36.91 12.39 -0.26
C ARG A 92 -36.15 12.49 1.05
N LEU A 93 -36.46 13.51 1.85
CA LEU A 93 -35.83 13.71 3.15
C LEU A 93 -36.11 12.52 4.07
N ASP A 94 -37.37 12.13 4.22
CA ASP A 94 -37.78 10.98 5.05
C ASP A 94 -37.12 9.68 4.59
N PHE A 95 -37.01 9.46 3.28
CA PHE A 95 -36.35 8.28 2.73
C PHE A 95 -34.86 8.24 3.11
N LEU A 96 -34.13 9.35 2.95
CA LEU A 96 -32.71 9.44 3.27
C LEU A 96 -32.46 9.31 4.78
N LEU A 97 -33.33 9.88 5.62
CA LEU A 97 -33.28 9.70 7.07
C LEU A 97 -33.55 8.23 7.46
N ARG A 98 -34.55 7.58 6.86
CA ARG A 98 -34.84 6.14 7.08
C ARG A 98 -33.75 5.21 6.57
N LEU A 99 -32.98 5.64 5.56
CA LEU A 99 -31.79 4.91 5.11
C LEU A 99 -30.70 4.89 6.20
N GLY A 100 -30.68 5.89 7.10
CA GLY A 100 -29.70 6.04 8.17
C GLY A 100 -28.71 7.18 7.96
N LEU A 101 -29.04 8.17 7.12
CA LEU A 101 -28.31 9.43 7.01
C LEU A 101 -28.86 10.42 8.04
N SER A 102 -28.00 11.25 8.63
CA SER A 102 -28.40 12.35 9.51
C SER A 102 -28.69 13.63 8.72
N THR A 103 -29.34 14.60 9.35
CA THR A 103 -29.47 15.96 8.81
C THR A 103 -28.11 16.63 8.58
N ASP A 104 -27.11 16.28 9.38
CA ASP A 104 -25.72 16.75 9.20
C ASP A 104 -25.10 16.17 7.93
N ASP A 105 -25.32 14.88 7.64
CA ASP A 105 -24.86 14.25 6.39
C ASP A 105 -25.49 14.93 5.17
N LEU A 106 -26.78 15.27 5.26
CA LEU A 106 -27.51 15.99 4.21
C LEU A 106 -27.05 17.43 4.07
N SER A 107 -26.65 18.09 5.17
CA SER A 107 -26.07 19.43 5.13
C SER A 107 -24.65 19.42 4.53
N ALA A 108 -23.91 18.32 4.71
CA ALA A 108 -22.58 18.14 4.13
C ALA A 108 -22.62 17.84 2.62
N TYR A 109 -23.72 17.29 2.11
CA TYR A 109 -23.96 17.12 0.67
C TYR A 109 -25.43 17.35 0.30
N PRO A 110 -25.86 18.62 0.20
CA PRO A 110 -27.27 18.97 -0.02
C PRO A 110 -27.83 18.46 -1.35
N PHE A 111 -26.99 18.19 -2.35
CA PHE A 111 -27.40 17.66 -3.65
C PHE A 111 -28.11 16.30 -3.56
N LEU A 112 -27.93 15.53 -2.48
CA LEU A 112 -28.69 14.29 -2.26
C LEU A 112 -30.22 14.52 -2.34
N LEU A 113 -30.68 15.70 -1.94
CA LEU A 113 -32.10 16.07 -1.95
C LEU A 113 -32.61 16.38 -3.37
N ALA A 114 -31.72 16.65 -4.32
CA ALA A 114 -32.07 16.83 -5.72
C ALA A 114 -32.23 15.49 -6.47
N CYS A 115 -31.68 14.39 -5.95
CA CYS A 115 -31.80 13.06 -6.55
C CYS A 115 -33.26 12.60 -6.69
N SER A 116 -33.60 12.02 -7.84
CA SER A 116 -34.88 11.35 -8.00
C SER A 116 -34.88 10.01 -7.26
N LEU A 117 -35.83 9.80 -6.33
CA LEU A 117 -35.98 8.52 -5.64
C LEU A 117 -36.18 7.36 -6.62
N ARG A 118 -37.08 7.54 -7.59
CA ARG A 118 -37.48 6.46 -8.51
C ARG A 118 -36.46 6.21 -9.61
N LYS A 119 -35.82 7.27 -10.15
CA LYS A 119 -34.90 7.14 -11.29
C LYS A 119 -33.47 6.81 -10.86
N ASN A 120 -33.04 7.25 -9.68
CA ASN A 120 -31.65 7.14 -9.26
C ASN A 120 -31.51 6.42 -7.91
N VAL A 121 -32.06 6.96 -6.82
CA VAL A 121 -31.76 6.48 -5.46
C VAL A 121 -32.15 5.01 -5.28
N ILE A 122 -33.41 4.64 -5.54
CA ILE A 122 -33.89 3.27 -5.36
C ILE A 122 -33.13 2.30 -6.27
N PRO A 123 -33.00 2.55 -7.60
CA PRO A 123 -32.20 1.69 -8.48
C PRO A 123 -30.75 1.49 -8.01
N VAL A 124 -30.07 2.56 -7.59
CA VAL A 124 -28.67 2.49 -7.14
C VAL A 124 -28.55 1.66 -5.87
N LEU A 125 -29.40 1.90 -4.88
CA LEU A 125 -29.37 1.13 -3.62
C LEU A 125 -29.69 -0.35 -3.85
N SER A 126 -30.73 -0.66 -4.64
CA SER A 126 -31.05 -2.05 -5.00
C SER A 126 -29.94 -2.72 -5.80
N TYR A 127 -29.22 -1.98 -6.63
CA TYR A 127 -28.06 -2.49 -7.34
C TYR A 127 -26.90 -2.82 -6.38
N LEU A 128 -26.59 -1.92 -5.45
CA LEU A 128 -25.57 -2.16 -4.41
C LEU A 128 -25.92 -3.37 -3.54
N GLU A 129 -27.19 -3.54 -3.15
CA GLU A 129 -27.67 -4.74 -2.44
C GLU A 129 -27.47 -6.01 -3.27
N LYS A 130 -27.79 -5.96 -4.57
CA LYS A 130 -27.57 -7.09 -5.49
C LYS A 130 -26.09 -7.46 -5.65
N LEU A 131 -25.19 -6.49 -5.52
CA LEU A 131 -23.75 -6.74 -5.52
C LEU A 131 -23.28 -7.38 -4.21
N GLY A 132 -24.03 -7.20 -3.12
CA GLY A 132 -23.76 -7.79 -1.81
C GLY A 132 -23.47 -6.77 -0.70
N VAL A 133 -23.64 -5.46 -0.95
CA VAL A 133 -23.54 -4.43 0.09
C VAL A 133 -24.76 -4.57 1.01
N THR A 134 -24.53 -4.77 2.31
CA THR A 134 -25.63 -4.98 3.26
C THR A 134 -26.38 -3.69 3.52
N ARG A 135 -27.68 -3.79 3.87
CA ARG A 135 -28.52 -2.63 4.19
C ARG A 135 -27.94 -1.75 5.30
N ALA A 136 -27.31 -2.36 6.30
CA ALA A 136 -26.63 -1.63 7.38
C ALA A 136 -25.44 -0.79 6.89
N ARG A 137 -24.81 -1.19 5.77
CA ARG A 137 -23.64 -0.50 5.18
C ARG A 137 -24.01 0.47 4.07
N LEU A 138 -25.21 0.39 3.50
CA LEU A 138 -25.66 1.34 2.47
C LEU A 138 -25.59 2.80 2.94
N ALA A 139 -26.03 3.08 4.17
CA ALA A 139 -25.92 4.44 4.72
C ALA A 139 -24.47 4.91 4.82
N ALA A 140 -23.57 4.05 5.30
CA ALA A 140 -22.14 4.34 5.37
C ALA A 140 -21.53 4.54 3.98
N PHE A 141 -21.94 3.75 3.01
CA PHE A 141 -21.52 3.86 1.62
C PHE A 141 -21.93 5.20 1.00
N VAL A 142 -23.21 5.57 1.13
CA VAL A 142 -23.73 6.84 0.61
C VAL A 142 -23.07 8.03 1.31
N ARG A 143 -22.81 7.95 2.62
CA ARG A 143 -22.06 8.98 3.34
C ARG A 143 -20.63 9.14 2.82
N ALA A 144 -19.96 8.04 2.50
CA ALA A 144 -18.61 8.05 1.96
C ALA A 144 -18.56 8.55 0.51
N TYR A 145 -19.58 8.27 -0.30
CA TYR A 145 -19.66 8.70 -1.69
C TYR A 145 -21.09 9.07 -2.12
N PRO A 146 -21.59 10.25 -1.72
CA PRO A 146 -22.98 10.67 -1.96
C PRO A 146 -23.35 10.76 -3.44
N ALA A 147 -22.36 11.12 -4.27
CA ALA A 147 -22.51 11.27 -5.71
C ALA A 147 -23.01 10.00 -6.41
N CYS A 148 -22.84 8.80 -5.82
CA CYS A 148 -23.38 7.56 -6.40
C CYS A 148 -24.90 7.61 -6.59
N LEU A 149 -25.63 8.37 -5.77
CA LEU A 149 -27.08 8.48 -5.87
C LEU A 149 -27.56 9.37 -7.02
N HIS A 150 -26.66 10.09 -7.69
CA HIS A 150 -26.97 10.81 -8.93
C HIS A 150 -26.70 9.96 -10.17
N ALA A 151 -25.97 8.84 -10.02
CA ALA A 151 -25.55 8.01 -11.13
C ALA A 151 -26.71 7.18 -11.71
N SER A 152 -26.58 6.82 -12.98
CA SER A 152 -27.37 5.79 -13.64
C SER A 152 -26.72 4.43 -13.44
N VAL A 153 -27.49 3.45 -12.94
CA VAL A 153 -26.98 2.08 -12.75
C VAL A 153 -26.49 1.48 -14.07
N ALA A 154 -27.25 1.66 -15.15
CA ALA A 154 -26.94 1.03 -16.43
C ALA A 154 -25.77 1.70 -17.16
N VAL A 155 -25.66 3.03 -17.05
CA VAL A 155 -24.69 3.82 -17.82
C VAL A 155 -23.39 4.05 -17.05
N ASP A 156 -23.48 4.28 -15.73
CA ASP A 156 -22.32 4.70 -14.94
C ASP A 156 -21.79 3.55 -14.07
N LEU A 157 -22.64 2.91 -13.27
CA LEU A 157 -22.19 1.95 -12.26
C LEU A 157 -21.90 0.55 -12.81
N ALA A 158 -22.76 0.02 -13.68
CA ALA A 158 -22.63 -1.33 -14.21
C ALA A 158 -21.36 -1.53 -15.06
N PRO A 159 -20.94 -0.58 -15.92
CA PRO A 159 -19.68 -0.70 -16.65
C PRO A 159 -18.46 -0.79 -15.75
N ILE A 160 -18.42 -0.05 -14.63
CA ILE A 160 -17.31 -0.13 -13.67
C ILE A 160 -17.26 -1.48 -13.00
N VAL A 161 -18.40 -1.99 -12.53
CA VAL A 161 -18.44 -3.31 -11.91
C VAL A 161 -18.04 -4.39 -12.92
N LYS A 162 -18.46 -4.26 -14.18
CA LYS A 162 -18.02 -5.16 -15.27
C LYS A 162 -16.50 -5.06 -15.50
N ALA A 163 -15.94 -3.85 -15.46
CA ALA A 163 -14.50 -3.65 -15.58
C ALA A 163 -13.74 -4.29 -14.41
N LEU A 164 -14.19 -4.11 -13.17
CA LEU A 164 -13.61 -4.78 -11.99
C LEU A 164 -13.66 -6.31 -12.14
N ARG A 165 -14.77 -6.86 -12.64
CA ARG A 165 -14.87 -8.30 -12.96
C ARG A 165 -13.92 -8.73 -14.08
N GLY A 166 -13.64 -7.87 -15.04
CA GLY A 166 -12.65 -8.09 -16.11
C GLY A 166 -11.19 -7.98 -15.64
N LEU A 167 -10.95 -7.43 -14.45
CA LEU A 167 -9.65 -7.43 -13.77
C LEU A 167 -9.48 -8.67 -12.86
N ASP A 168 -10.30 -9.70 -13.01
CA ASP A 168 -10.32 -10.91 -12.18
C ASP A 168 -10.66 -10.65 -10.69
N VAL A 169 -11.42 -9.60 -10.37
CA VAL A 169 -11.99 -9.43 -9.02
C VAL A 169 -13.18 -10.37 -8.84
N ASP A 170 -13.13 -11.23 -7.82
CA ASP A 170 -14.21 -12.17 -7.53
C ASP A 170 -15.52 -11.49 -7.14
N ARG A 171 -16.66 -12.09 -7.55
CA ARG A 171 -18.00 -11.50 -7.34
C ARG A 171 -18.28 -11.28 -5.85
N GLN A 172 -17.76 -12.18 -5.01
CA GLN A 172 -17.89 -12.13 -3.56
C GLN A 172 -17.05 -11.00 -2.94
N ASP A 173 -15.98 -10.56 -3.62
CA ASP A 173 -15.09 -9.49 -3.17
C ASP A 173 -15.50 -8.10 -3.66
N ILE A 174 -16.39 -8.00 -4.66
CA ILE A 174 -16.88 -6.71 -5.17
C ILE A 174 -17.43 -5.81 -4.06
N PRO A 175 -18.31 -6.26 -3.14
CA PRO A 175 -18.77 -5.43 -2.02
C PRO A 175 -17.62 -4.89 -1.18
N ARG A 176 -16.61 -5.71 -0.91
CA ARG A 176 -15.44 -5.32 -0.12
C ARG A 176 -14.63 -4.23 -0.82
N VAL A 177 -14.45 -4.33 -2.13
CA VAL A 177 -13.78 -3.29 -2.94
C VAL A 177 -14.57 -2.00 -2.89
N LEU A 178 -15.87 -2.06 -3.15
CA LEU A 178 -16.76 -0.90 -3.17
C LEU A 178 -16.80 -0.22 -1.80
N GLU A 179 -16.95 -0.97 -0.71
CA GLU A 179 -16.97 -0.41 0.64
C GLU A 179 -15.63 0.24 1.04
N ARG A 180 -14.51 -0.32 0.57
CA ARG A 180 -13.17 0.20 0.87
C ARG A 180 -12.84 1.45 0.06
N TYR A 181 -13.31 1.52 -1.19
CA TYR A 181 -13.08 2.63 -2.09
C TYR A 181 -14.31 2.92 -2.96
N PRO A 182 -15.35 3.57 -2.40
CA PRO A 182 -16.58 3.87 -3.12
C PRO A 182 -16.37 4.72 -4.38
N ASP A 183 -15.40 5.64 -4.37
CA ASP A 183 -15.08 6.51 -5.51
C ASP A 183 -14.64 5.74 -6.76
N VAL A 184 -14.31 4.44 -6.64
CA VAL A 184 -14.03 3.59 -7.80
C VAL A 184 -15.18 3.62 -8.82
N LEU A 185 -16.41 3.80 -8.36
CA LEU A 185 -17.61 3.90 -9.19
C LEU A 185 -17.65 5.18 -10.05
N GLY A 186 -16.88 6.21 -9.70
CA GLY A 186 -16.75 7.44 -10.47
C GLY A 186 -15.60 7.42 -11.48
N LEU A 187 -14.82 6.34 -11.55
CA LEU A 187 -13.69 6.24 -12.48
C LEU A 187 -14.18 5.97 -13.91
N LYS A 188 -13.29 6.16 -14.88
CA LYS A 188 -13.55 5.79 -16.28
C LYS A 188 -12.88 4.43 -16.58
N PRO A 189 -13.62 3.40 -17.02
CA PRO A 189 -13.04 2.08 -17.31
C PRO A 189 -11.92 2.15 -18.35
N ASP A 190 -12.22 2.79 -19.49
CA ASP A 190 -11.30 2.93 -20.63
C ASP A 190 -10.29 4.08 -20.45
N GLY A 191 -10.28 4.70 -19.26
CA GLY A 191 -9.38 5.80 -18.90
C GLY A 191 -8.42 5.37 -17.80
N THR A 192 -8.59 5.95 -16.61
CA THR A 192 -7.65 5.82 -15.49
C THR A 192 -7.40 4.35 -15.11
N ILE A 193 -8.45 3.54 -15.02
CA ILE A 193 -8.34 2.11 -14.67
C ILE A 193 -7.45 1.38 -15.67
N SER A 194 -7.79 1.48 -16.97
CA SER A 194 -7.03 0.80 -18.03
C SER A 194 -5.57 1.28 -18.09
N THR A 195 -5.32 2.59 -17.98
CA THR A 195 -3.94 3.12 -18.01
C THR A 195 -3.08 2.63 -16.86
N SER A 196 -3.61 2.60 -15.63
CA SER A 196 -2.86 2.14 -14.46
C SER A 196 -2.57 0.65 -14.53
N VAL A 197 -3.56 -0.16 -14.94
CA VAL A 197 -3.38 -1.61 -15.09
C VAL A 197 -2.42 -1.93 -16.24
N ALA A 198 -2.55 -1.26 -17.40
CA ALA A 198 -1.67 -1.46 -18.54
C ALA A 198 -0.20 -1.14 -18.21
N TYR A 199 0.05 -0.09 -17.43
CA TYR A 199 1.40 0.23 -16.98
C TYR A 199 1.96 -0.81 -16.01
N LEU A 200 1.17 -1.24 -15.02
CA LEU A 200 1.60 -2.25 -14.04
C LEU A 200 1.90 -3.60 -14.71
N VAL A 201 1.05 -4.04 -15.63
CA VAL A 201 1.24 -5.31 -16.35
C VAL A 201 2.35 -5.19 -17.39
N GLY A 202 2.31 -4.17 -18.24
CA GLY A 202 3.19 -4.06 -19.41
C GLY A 202 4.60 -3.58 -19.10
N ILE A 203 4.76 -2.61 -18.19
CA ILE A 203 6.07 -1.99 -17.90
C ILE A 203 6.67 -2.52 -16.62
N VAL A 204 5.88 -2.58 -15.53
CA VAL A 204 6.38 -3.06 -14.23
C VAL A 204 6.54 -4.58 -14.24
N GLY A 205 5.67 -5.29 -14.97
CA GLY A 205 5.71 -6.75 -15.08
C GLY A 205 4.91 -7.48 -13.99
N VAL A 206 3.88 -6.83 -13.44
CA VAL A 206 2.90 -7.47 -12.55
C VAL A 206 2.12 -8.53 -13.32
N ALA A 207 1.99 -9.73 -12.75
CA ALA A 207 1.23 -10.78 -13.39
C ALA A 207 -0.27 -10.39 -13.50
N PRO A 208 -0.91 -10.54 -14.68
CA PRO A 208 -2.32 -10.17 -14.89
C PRO A 208 -3.28 -10.80 -13.86
N ARG A 209 -3.04 -12.07 -13.50
CA ARG A 209 -3.82 -12.81 -12.50
C ARG A 209 -3.74 -12.24 -11.09
N ASP A 210 -2.69 -11.49 -10.76
CA ASP A 210 -2.50 -10.91 -9.43
C ASP A 210 -3.18 -9.52 -9.32
N ILE A 211 -3.63 -8.92 -10.44
CA ILE A 211 -4.34 -7.63 -10.44
C ILE A 211 -5.66 -7.71 -9.65
N GLY A 212 -6.47 -8.75 -9.83
CA GLY A 212 -7.71 -8.94 -9.09
C GLY A 212 -7.50 -8.93 -7.57
N PRO A 213 -6.63 -9.81 -7.04
CA PRO A 213 -6.23 -9.78 -5.64
C PRO A 213 -5.68 -8.42 -5.19
N MET A 214 -4.88 -7.75 -6.01
CA MET A 214 -4.37 -6.42 -5.69
C MET A 214 -5.49 -5.40 -5.51
N VAL A 215 -6.50 -5.39 -6.40
CA VAL A 215 -7.67 -4.51 -6.30
C VAL A 215 -8.47 -4.81 -5.03
N THR A 216 -8.65 -6.09 -4.67
CA THR A 216 -9.33 -6.49 -3.43
C THR A 216 -8.61 -5.97 -2.17
N HIS A 217 -7.28 -5.94 -2.18
CA HIS A 217 -6.48 -5.49 -1.04
C HIS A 217 -6.27 -3.98 -0.97
N TYR A 218 -6.07 -3.33 -2.12
CA TYR A 218 -5.76 -1.91 -2.20
C TYR A 218 -6.28 -1.31 -3.53
N PRO A 219 -7.58 -1.01 -3.64
CA PRO A 219 -8.18 -0.57 -4.91
C PRO A 219 -7.75 0.85 -5.34
N PHE A 220 -7.15 1.64 -4.44
CA PHE A 220 -6.77 3.03 -4.68
C PHE A 220 -5.76 3.20 -5.84
N PHE A 221 -4.96 2.19 -6.16
CA PHE A 221 -4.02 2.30 -7.30
C PHE A 221 -4.72 2.48 -8.64
N LEU A 222 -6.01 2.10 -8.75
CA LEU A 222 -6.80 2.27 -9.97
C LEU A 222 -7.08 3.74 -10.33
N SER A 223 -7.01 4.65 -9.35
CA SER A 223 -7.21 6.09 -9.58
C SER A 223 -5.91 6.89 -9.60
N MET A 224 -4.78 6.25 -9.27
CA MET A 224 -3.47 6.89 -9.27
C MET A 224 -3.03 7.24 -10.69
N ARG A 225 -2.43 8.41 -10.86
CA ARG A 225 -1.88 8.82 -12.15
C ARG A 225 -0.54 8.13 -12.40
N VAL A 226 -0.44 7.43 -13.53
CA VAL A 226 0.78 6.71 -13.91
C VAL A 226 1.98 7.66 -14.00
N GLY A 227 1.88 8.75 -14.77
CA GLY A 227 3.02 9.63 -15.06
C GLY A 227 3.55 10.43 -13.87
N THR A 228 2.70 10.74 -12.89
CA THR A 228 3.07 11.60 -11.75
C THR A 228 3.25 10.83 -10.45
N THR A 229 2.73 9.61 -10.34
CA THR A 229 2.71 8.87 -9.07
C THR A 229 3.32 7.49 -9.20
N ILE A 230 2.75 6.61 -10.03
CA ILE A 230 3.20 5.20 -10.11
C ILE A 230 4.59 5.12 -10.75
N LYS A 231 4.80 5.77 -11.90
CA LYS A 231 6.06 5.72 -12.64
C LYS A 231 7.24 6.30 -11.84
N PRO A 232 7.16 7.53 -11.29
CA PRO A 232 8.26 8.08 -10.49
C PRO A 232 8.62 7.20 -9.28
N PHE A 233 7.62 6.61 -8.62
CA PHE A 233 7.85 5.68 -7.51
C PHE A 233 8.64 4.45 -7.99
N CYS A 234 8.18 3.78 -9.06
CA CYS A 234 8.85 2.59 -9.60
C CYS A 234 10.28 2.90 -10.09
N ASP A 235 10.46 4.01 -10.79
CA ASP A 235 11.77 4.46 -11.29
C ASP A 235 12.73 4.73 -10.13
N TYR A 236 12.26 5.42 -9.08
CA TYR A 236 13.09 5.73 -7.91
C TYR A 236 13.54 4.45 -7.20
N ILE A 237 12.63 3.52 -6.90
CA ILE A 237 12.99 2.26 -6.25
C ILE A 237 13.95 1.44 -7.12
N THR A 238 13.76 1.45 -8.44
CA THR A 238 14.69 0.80 -9.38
C THR A 238 16.06 1.47 -9.37
N SER A 239 16.12 2.80 -9.26
CA SER A 239 17.37 3.55 -9.17
C SER A 239 18.18 3.27 -7.89
N LEU A 240 17.55 2.74 -6.84
CA LEU A 240 18.25 2.27 -5.64
C LEU A 240 18.97 0.94 -5.86
N GLY A 241 18.73 0.27 -6.99
CA GLY A 241 19.32 -1.02 -7.35
C GLY A 241 18.36 -2.21 -7.19
N LEU A 242 17.06 -1.98 -6.94
CA LEU A 242 16.08 -3.06 -6.89
C LEU A 242 15.57 -3.39 -8.31
N PRO A 243 15.76 -4.63 -8.80
CA PRO A 243 15.25 -5.02 -10.12
C PRO A 243 13.73 -4.85 -10.23
N MET A 244 13.24 -4.35 -11.36
CA MET A 244 11.82 -4.10 -11.61
C MET A 244 10.97 -5.37 -11.41
N ARG A 245 11.47 -6.54 -11.79
CA ARG A 245 10.80 -7.84 -11.57
C ARG A 245 10.58 -8.16 -10.10
N ILE A 246 11.51 -7.80 -9.23
CA ILE A 246 11.36 -7.99 -7.78
C ILE A 246 10.35 -6.97 -7.25
N LEU A 247 10.43 -5.71 -7.72
CA LEU A 247 9.45 -4.69 -7.37
C LEU A 247 8.02 -5.09 -7.76
N ALA A 248 7.83 -5.68 -8.94
CA ALA A 248 6.54 -6.20 -9.39
C ALA A 248 5.96 -7.21 -8.39
N ARG A 249 6.76 -8.19 -7.96
CA ARG A 249 6.35 -9.20 -6.96
C ARG A 249 6.04 -8.60 -5.59
N ILE A 250 6.76 -7.56 -5.20
CA ILE A 250 6.44 -6.81 -3.98
C ILE A 250 5.06 -6.17 -4.13
N ILE A 251 4.80 -5.50 -5.26
CA ILE A 251 3.52 -4.83 -5.55
C ILE A 251 2.37 -5.85 -5.60
N GLU A 252 2.57 -7.03 -6.21
CA GLU A 252 1.59 -8.13 -6.24
C GLU A 252 1.11 -8.52 -4.84
N LYS A 253 2.04 -8.63 -3.87
CA LYS A 253 1.72 -9.05 -2.51
C LYS A 253 1.39 -7.89 -1.56
N ARG A 254 1.83 -6.68 -1.88
CA ARG A 254 1.71 -5.49 -1.03
C ARG A 254 1.39 -4.25 -1.87
N PRO A 255 0.24 -4.21 -2.55
CA PRO A 255 -0.09 -3.10 -3.47
C PRO A 255 -0.16 -1.73 -2.79
N TYR A 256 -0.38 -1.71 -1.46
CA TYR A 256 -0.40 -0.48 -0.66
C TYR A 256 0.92 0.31 -0.69
N ILE A 257 2.05 -0.29 -1.08
CA ILE A 257 3.33 0.44 -1.16
C ILE A 257 3.29 1.56 -2.20
N LEU A 258 2.44 1.44 -3.23
CA LEU A 258 2.23 2.47 -4.23
C LEU A 258 1.60 3.73 -3.64
N GLY A 259 0.87 3.59 -2.53
CA GLY A 259 0.22 4.70 -1.83
C GLY A 259 1.16 5.57 -1.00
N TYR A 260 2.44 5.22 -0.90
CA TYR A 260 3.41 6.06 -0.18
C TYR A 260 3.80 7.26 -1.01
N ASP A 261 3.81 8.44 -0.38
CA ASP A 261 4.27 9.65 -1.05
C ASP A 261 5.78 9.59 -1.28
N LEU A 262 6.19 9.80 -2.53
CA LEU A 262 7.58 9.66 -2.94
C LEU A 262 8.50 10.71 -2.30
N GLU A 263 8.05 11.97 -2.25
CA GLU A 263 8.87 13.10 -1.82
C GLU A 263 8.79 13.30 -0.30
N GLU A 264 7.61 13.14 0.29
CA GLU A 264 7.38 13.39 1.71
C GLU A 264 7.67 12.17 2.59
N THR A 265 7.60 10.95 2.04
CA THR A 265 7.74 9.72 2.85
C THR A 265 8.90 8.84 2.38
N VAL A 266 8.91 8.42 1.13
CA VAL A 266 9.85 7.38 0.64
C VAL A 266 11.29 7.89 0.62
N LYS A 267 11.57 9.03 -0.03
CA LYS A 267 12.92 9.61 -0.09
C LYS A 267 13.48 9.96 1.29
N PRO A 268 12.75 10.67 2.18
CA PRO A 268 13.22 10.93 3.53
C PRO A 268 13.51 9.67 4.34
N ASN A 269 12.75 8.59 4.12
CA ASN A 269 13.01 7.31 4.77
C ASN A 269 14.27 6.62 4.24
N VAL A 270 14.54 6.70 2.94
CA VAL A 270 15.81 6.20 2.37
C VAL A 270 17.00 7.02 2.89
N GLU A 271 16.88 8.34 2.94
CA GLU A 271 17.91 9.21 3.54
C GLU A 271 18.12 8.91 5.02
N ALA A 272 17.03 8.66 5.76
CA ALA A 272 17.13 8.24 7.16
C ALA A 272 17.96 6.96 7.28
N LEU A 273 17.69 5.91 6.49
CA LEU A 273 18.50 4.69 6.51
C LEU A 273 19.99 4.98 6.31
N LEU A 274 20.34 5.75 5.28
CA LEU A 274 21.72 6.13 4.98
C LEU A 274 22.37 6.92 6.12
N SER A 275 21.65 7.87 6.72
CA SER A 275 22.15 8.68 7.84
C SER A 275 22.43 7.87 9.11
N PHE A 276 21.82 6.70 9.26
CA PHE A 276 22.05 5.77 10.37
C PHE A 276 23.15 4.74 10.07
N GLY A 277 23.91 4.93 8.98
CA GLY A 277 25.08 4.09 8.64
C GLY A 277 24.74 2.84 7.81
N ILE A 278 23.51 2.73 7.31
CA ILE A 278 23.12 1.61 6.44
C ILE A 278 23.73 1.81 5.07
N ARG A 279 24.37 0.76 4.55
CA ARG A 279 25.08 0.82 3.28
C ARG A 279 24.11 0.93 2.10
N LYS A 280 24.46 1.70 1.08
CA LYS A 280 23.59 1.92 -0.08
C LYS A 280 23.34 0.61 -0.84
N GLU A 281 24.34 -0.25 -0.89
CA GLU A 281 24.34 -1.51 -1.64
C GLU A 281 23.36 -2.54 -1.07
N VAL A 282 23.01 -2.43 0.22
CA VAL A 282 22.07 -3.35 0.87
C VAL A 282 20.63 -2.84 0.88
N LEU A 283 20.38 -1.58 0.51
CA LEU A 283 19.04 -1.00 0.48
C LEU A 283 18.05 -1.82 -0.36
N PRO A 284 18.40 -2.30 -1.59
CA PRO A 284 17.49 -3.13 -2.38
C PRO A 284 17.03 -4.39 -1.63
N LEU A 285 17.96 -5.07 -0.97
CA LEU A 285 17.70 -6.29 -0.20
C LEU A 285 16.79 -6.01 0.99
N MET A 286 17.08 -4.94 1.73
CA MET A 286 16.28 -4.54 2.87
C MET A 286 14.84 -4.17 2.45
N ILE A 287 14.69 -3.44 1.35
CA ILE A 287 13.38 -3.06 0.80
C ILE A 287 12.64 -4.32 0.33
N ALA A 288 13.30 -5.25 -0.35
CA ALA A 288 12.69 -6.51 -0.79
C ALA A 288 12.21 -7.36 0.41
N GLN A 289 13.03 -7.43 1.47
CA GLN A 289 12.72 -8.17 2.68
C GLN A 289 11.60 -7.53 3.52
N TYR A 290 11.57 -6.20 3.60
CA TYR A 290 10.61 -5.46 4.43
C TYR A 290 10.10 -4.17 3.75
N PRO A 291 9.27 -4.28 2.70
CA PRO A 291 8.85 -3.12 1.88
C PRO A 291 8.15 -2.01 2.64
N SER A 292 7.45 -2.35 3.74
CA SER A 292 6.77 -1.37 4.59
C SER A 292 7.73 -0.38 5.27
N ILE A 293 9.03 -0.67 5.31
CA ILE A 293 10.04 0.26 5.86
C ILE A 293 9.99 1.64 5.19
N LEU A 294 9.59 1.68 3.92
CA LEU A 294 9.47 2.90 3.12
C LEU A 294 8.36 3.84 3.58
N GLY A 295 7.37 3.34 4.33
CA GLY A 295 6.21 4.12 4.80
C GLY A 295 6.16 4.34 6.32
N LEU A 296 7.19 3.95 7.05
CA LEU A 296 7.23 4.12 8.51
C LEU A 296 7.66 5.54 8.89
N PRO A 297 7.33 6.04 10.10
CA PRO A 297 7.98 7.20 10.70
C PRO A 297 9.43 6.85 11.09
N LEU A 298 10.28 6.63 10.09
CA LEU A 298 11.46 5.79 10.21
C LEU A 298 12.55 6.43 11.05
N LYS A 299 12.82 7.73 10.85
CA LYS A 299 13.84 8.48 11.58
C LYS A 299 13.66 8.41 13.10
N VAL A 300 12.43 8.61 13.58
CA VAL A 300 12.11 8.57 15.02
C VAL A 300 12.26 7.14 15.56
N LYS A 301 11.77 6.14 14.82
CA LYS A 301 11.88 4.74 15.23
C LYS A 301 13.34 4.27 15.28
N LEU A 302 14.15 4.62 14.28
CA LEU A 302 15.58 4.29 14.24
C LEU A 302 16.32 4.92 15.43
N ALA A 303 16.10 6.20 15.72
CA ALA A 303 16.71 6.88 16.85
C ALA A 303 16.35 6.21 18.19
N ALA A 304 15.07 5.92 18.40
CA ALA A 304 14.60 5.29 19.64
C ALA A 304 15.17 3.87 19.81
N GLN A 305 15.23 3.08 18.74
CA GLN A 305 15.80 1.74 18.76
C GLN A 305 17.31 1.78 18.98
N GLN A 306 18.04 2.62 18.25
CA GLN A 306 19.49 2.77 18.41
C GLN A 306 19.85 3.13 19.85
N TYR A 307 19.14 4.10 20.45
CA TYR A 307 19.32 4.47 21.85
C TYR A 307 19.05 3.30 22.81
N PHE A 308 17.97 2.55 22.58
CA PHE A 308 17.64 1.38 23.39
C PHE A 308 18.71 0.28 23.32
N PHE A 309 19.18 -0.07 22.12
CA PHE A 309 20.21 -1.09 21.92
C PHE A 309 21.56 -0.64 22.49
N ASN A 310 21.90 0.64 22.38
CA ASN A 310 23.10 1.18 23.00
C ASN A 310 23.05 1.10 24.54
N LEU A 311 21.95 1.55 25.14
CA LEU A 311 21.80 1.59 26.59
C LEU A 311 21.71 0.19 27.23
N LYS A 312 20.97 -0.73 26.61
CA LYS A 312 20.68 -2.06 27.19
C LYS A 312 21.65 -3.15 26.79
N LEU A 313 22.31 -3.02 25.64
CA LEU A 313 23.10 -4.09 25.02
C LEU A 313 24.49 -3.61 24.57
N LYS A 314 24.86 -2.36 24.87
CA LYS A 314 26.16 -1.76 24.51
C LYS A 314 26.47 -1.82 23.01
N ILE A 315 25.45 -1.91 22.17
CA ILE A 315 25.62 -1.92 20.72
C ILE A 315 25.88 -0.48 20.26
N ASP A 316 27.00 -0.27 19.59
CA ASP A 316 27.37 1.00 18.98
C ASP A 316 26.51 1.29 17.73
N PRO A 317 26.48 2.55 17.24
CA PRO A 317 25.73 2.91 16.05
C PRO A 317 26.00 2.03 14.81
N ASP A 318 27.26 1.65 14.56
CA ASP A 318 27.62 0.83 13.39
C ASP A 318 27.18 -0.62 13.59
N GLY A 319 27.34 -1.15 14.80
CA GLY A 319 26.78 -2.46 15.19
C GLY A 319 25.27 -2.51 14.99
N PHE A 320 24.56 -1.46 15.37
CA PHE A 320 23.12 -1.35 15.19
C PHE A 320 22.73 -1.30 13.70
N ALA A 321 23.45 -0.53 12.89
CA ALA A 321 23.25 -0.50 11.44
C ALA A 321 23.38 -1.90 10.84
N ARG A 322 24.49 -2.62 11.13
CA ARG A 322 24.71 -4.01 10.66
C ARG A 322 23.62 -4.99 11.09
N ALA A 323 23.07 -4.82 12.30
CA ALA A 323 21.95 -5.64 12.77
C ALA A 323 20.67 -5.36 11.96
N ILE A 324 20.37 -4.09 11.68
CA ILE A 324 19.22 -3.69 10.85
C ILE A 324 19.35 -4.19 9.42
N GLU A 325 20.55 -4.14 8.83
CA GLU A 325 20.79 -4.65 7.48
C GLU A 325 20.37 -6.12 7.34
N LYS A 326 20.60 -6.93 8.38
CA LYS A 326 20.24 -8.36 8.43
C LYS A 326 18.79 -8.61 8.86
N LEU A 327 18.20 -7.69 9.61
CA LEU A 327 16.83 -7.80 10.10
C LEU A 327 16.15 -6.41 10.15
N PRO A 328 15.63 -5.90 9.03
CA PRO A 328 15.01 -4.58 8.95
C PRO A 328 13.78 -4.44 9.86
N GLN A 329 13.15 -5.55 10.25
CA GLN A 329 12.01 -5.56 11.17
C GLN A 329 12.38 -5.10 12.58
N LEU A 330 13.68 -5.10 12.96
CA LEU A 330 14.15 -4.58 14.25
C LEU A 330 13.63 -3.18 14.56
N VAL A 331 13.46 -2.34 13.52
CA VAL A 331 12.97 -0.96 13.65
C VAL A 331 11.55 -0.89 14.25
N SER A 332 10.76 -1.95 14.11
CA SER A 332 9.39 -2.03 14.62
C SER A 332 9.18 -3.07 15.73
N LEU A 333 10.23 -3.75 16.20
CA LEU A 333 10.09 -4.69 17.31
C LEU A 333 9.84 -3.95 18.63
N HIS A 334 8.87 -4.43 19.39
CA HIS A 334 8.60 -3.91 20.73
C HIS A 334 9.68 -4.35 21.72
N GLN A 335 10.03 -3.47 22.68
CA GLN A 335 11.08 -3.72 23.67
C GLN A 335 10.84 -5.00 24.48
N ASN A 336 9.58 -5.30 24.84
CA ASN A 336 9.23 -6.52 25.57
C ASN A 336 9.48 -7.81 24.76
N VAL A 337 9.39 -7.76 23.43
CA VAL A 337 9.72 -8.90 22.56
C VAL A 337 11.24 -9.08 22.54
N ILE A 338 12.00 -7.98 22.43
CA ILE A 338 13.46 -8.00 22.41
C ILE A 338 14.03 -8.47 23.76
N LEU A 339 13.49 -8.00 24.88
CA LEU A 339 14.02 -8.30 26.21
C LEU A 339 13.81 -9.76 26.63
N LYS A 340 12.78 -10.44 26.13
CA LYS A 340 12.51 -11.85 26.50
C LYS A 340 13.68 -12.80 26.17
N PRO A 341 14.21 -12.85 24.92
CA PRO A 341 15.42 -13.61 24.62
C PRO A 341 16.67 -13.09 25.33
N VAL A 342 16.81 -11.76 25.45
CA VAL A 342 17.97 -11.14 26.11
C VAL A 342 18.07 -11.53 27.59
N GLU A 343 16.96 -11.46 28.34
CA GLU A 343 16.89 -11.85 29.74
C GLU A 343 17.13 -13.35 29.93
N PHE A 344 16.65 -14.17 28.99
CA PHE A 344 16.97 -15.59 28.97
C PHE A 344 18.48 -15.83 28.87
N LEU A 345 19.17 -15.20 27.89
CA LEU A 345 20.61 -15.33 27.70
C LEU A 345 21.39 -14.77 28.89
N ARG A 346 20.97 -13.62 29.43
CA ARG A 346 21.54 -13.03 30.65
C ARG A 346 21.42 -13.98 31.84
N GLY A 347 20.28 -14.64 32.00
CA GLY A 347 20.05 -15.67 33.02
C GLY A 347 20.93 -16.92 32.85
N ARG A 348 21.63 -17.07 31.72
CA ARG A 348 22.63 -18.13 31.48
C ARG A 348 24.06 -17.68 31.70
N GLY A 349 24.27 -16.47 32.22
CA GLY A 349 25.59 -15.92 32.53
C GLY A 349 26.30 -15.31 31.31
N ILE A 350 25.59 -15.08 30.21
CA ILE A 350 26.10 -14.37 29.04
C ILE A 350 26.01 -12.87 29.32
N THR A 351 27.10 -12.15 29.15
CA THR A 351 27.15 -10.71 29.44
C THR A 351 26.38 -9.90 28.39
N ASP A 352 25.92 -8.69 28.73
CA ASP A 352 25.21 -7.84 27.77
C ASP A 352 26.07 -7.48 26.54
N ASP A 353 27.40 -7.43 26.71
CA ASP A 353 28.38 -7.17 25.65
C ASP A 353 28.50 -8.35 24.68
N ASP A 354 28.53 -9.59 25.22
CA ASP A 354 28.48 -10.81 24.42
C ASP A 354 27.14 -10.92 23.66
N ILE A 355 26.02 -10.63 24.33
CA ILE A 355 24.68 -10.61 23.70
C ILE A 355 24.67 -9.57 22.58
N GLY A 356 25.23 -8.38 22.81
CA GLY A 356 25.39 -7.35 21.78
C GLY A 356 26.09 -7.89 20.54
N ARG A 357 27.25 -8.54 20.70
CA ARG A 357 27.98 -9.17 19.59
C ARG A 357 27.17 -10.26 18.88
N MET A 358 26.47 -11.11 19.64
CA MET A 358 25.59 -12.13 19.06
C MET A 358 24.49 -11.51 18.21
N LEU A 359 23.90 -10.41 18.64
CA LEU A 359 22.79 -9.73 17.93
C LEU A 359 23.25 -8.96 16.69
N ILE A 360 24.45 -8.40 16.69
CA ILE A 360 25.07 -7.82 15.48
C ILE A 360 25.31 -8.92 14.44
N ARG A 361 25.69 -10.12 14.89
CA ARG A 361 25.95 -11.27 14.02
C ARG A 361 24.66 -11.92 13.51
N CYS A 362 23.74 -12.27 14.39
CA CYS A 362 22.48 -12.95 14.11
C CYS A 362 21.31 -12.32 14.90
N PRO A 363 20.75 -11.18 14.43
CA PRO A 363 19.61 -10.53 15.10
C PRO A 363 18.34 -11.39 15.08
N GLN A 364 18.26 -12.42 14.24
CA GLN A 364 17.13 -13.34 14.11
C GLN A 364 16.84 -14.10 15.41
N ILE A 365 17.83 -14.21 16.31
CA ILE A 365 17.67 -14.74 17.68
C ILE A 365 16.50 -14.07 18.41
N LEU A 366 16.26 -12.79 18.18
CA LEU A 366 15.19 -12.03 18.85
C LEU A 366 13.78 -12.44 18.41
N LEU A 367 13.65 -13.14 17.28
CA LEU A 367 12.37 -13.61 16.75
C LEU A 367 12.04 -15.04 17.19
N LEU A 368 12.95 -15.71 17.87
CA LEU A 368 12.76 -17.08 18.31
C LEU A 368 11.82 -17.17 19.50
N ARG A 369 11.02 -18.25 19.54
CA ARG A 369 10.22 -18.57 20.72
C ARG A 369 11.16 -18.97 21.86
N ASN A 370 10.97 -18.37 23.03
CA ASN A 370 11.83 -18.59 24.19
C ASN A 370 11.94 -20.08 24.56
N GLU A 371 10.85 -20.85 24.46
CA GLU A 371 10.87 -22.30 24.71
C GLU A 371 11.78 -23.09 23.76
N LEU A 372 11.83 -22.73 22.48
CA LEU A 372 12.71 -23.38 21.51
C LEU A 372 14.18 -23.05 21.78
N MET A 373 14.46 -21.80 22.16
CA MET A 373 15.80 -21.36 22.55
C MET A 373 16.28 -22.05 23.83
N LYS A 374 15.39 -22.17 24.83
CA LYS A 374 15.64 -22.93 26.08
C LYS A 374 16.02 -24.37 25.80
N ASN A 375 15.22 -25.08 25.01
CA ASN A 375 15.45 -26.49 24.70
C ASN A 375 16.79 -26.68 23.99
N SER A 376 17.08 -25.82 23.00
CA SER A 376 18.33 -25.88 22.23
C SER A 376 19.55 -25.57 23.10
N PHE A 377 19.44 -24.60 24.03
CA PHE A 377 20.50 -24.31 24.99
C PHE A 377 20.75 -25.47 25.96
N TYR A 378 19.68 -26.08 26.49
CA TYR A 378 19.83 -27.18 27.44
C TYR A 378 20.51 -28.38 26.79
N PHE A 379 20.09 -28.75 25.58
CA PHE A 379 20.76 -29.76 24.78
C PHE A 379 22.26 -29.44 24.56
N PHE A 380 22.58 -28.18 24.23
CA PHE A 380 23.96 -27.73 24.07
C PHE A 380 24.79 -27.95 25.35
N LYS A 381 24.23 -27.61 26.52
CA LYS A 381 24.95 -27.70 27.79
C LYS A 381 25.01 -29.14 28.33
N SER A 382 23.94 -29.92 28.24
CA SER A 382 23.83 -31.25 28.85
C SER A 382 24.38 -32.37 27.97
N GLU A 383 24.07 -32.35 26.67
CA GLU A 383 24.39 -33.45 25.75
C GLU A 383 25.64 -33.16 24.92
N LEU A 384 25.78 -31.94 24.39
CA LEU A 384 26.98 -31.53 23.64
C LEU A 384 28.17 -31.29 24.57
N LYS A 385 27.92 -30.77 25.78
CA LYS A 385 28.94 -30.45 26.80
C LYS A 385 30.07 -29.57 26.24
N ARG A 386 29.73 -28.67 25.33
CA ARG A 386 30.66 -27.73 24.69
C ARG A 386 30.72 -26.41 25.46
N PRO A 387 31.82 -25.65 25.37
CA PRO A 387 31.93 -24.37 26.06
C PRO A 387 30.97 -23.34 25.46
N ILE A 388 30.45 -22.44 26.30
CA ILE A 388 29.50 -21.37 25.89
C ILE A 388 30.14 -20.43 24.85
N SER A 389 31.47 -20.29 24.83
CA SER A 389 32.20 -19.48 23.86
C SER A 389 31.82 -19.84 22.41
N GLU A 390 31.58 -21.11 22.12
CA GLU A 390 31.18 -21.54 20.77
C GLU A 390 29.79 -21.04 20.37
N LEU A 391 28.86 -20.86 21.34
CA LEU A 391 27.57 -20.24 21.06
C LEU A 391 27.69 -18.74 20.80
N LEU A 392 28.70 -18.09 21.38
CA LEU A 392 28.98 -16.66 21.14
C LEU A 392 29.59 -16.45 19.75
N GLU A 393 30.45 -17.37 19.32
CA GLU A 393 31.05 -17.39 17.98
C GLU A 393 30.04 -17.76 16.89
N TYR A 394 29.11 -18.66 17.20
CA TYR A 394 28.09 -19.17 16.27
C TYR A 394 26.66 -19.07 16.83
N PRO A 395 26.12 -17.84 17.01
CA PRO A 395 24.77 -17.59 17.51
C PRO A 395 23.67 -18.21 16.63
N GLU A 396 23.95 -18.41 15.34
CA GLU A 396 23.06 -19.05 14.38
C GLU A 396 22.62 -20.47 14.81
N TYR A 397 23.37 -21.11 15.72
CA TYR A 397 22.96 -22.36 16.39
C TYR A 397 21.49 -22.36 16.82
N PHE A 398 21.03 -21.26 17.43
CA PHE A 398 19.64 -21.15 17.92
C PHE A 398 18.58 -21.10 16.83
N THR A 399 18.97 -20.78 15.59
CA THR A 399 18.04 -20.67 14.46
C THR A 399 17.73 -22.02 13.82
N TYR A 400 18.53 -23.05 14.09
CA TYR A 400 18.28 -24.40 13.59
C TYR A 400 17.30 -25.17 14.47
N SER A 401 16.51 -26.04 13.84
CA SER A 401 15.61 -26.93 14.55
C SER A 401 16.38 -27.97 15.37
N LEU A 402 16.07 -28.04 16.66
CA LEU A 402 16.70 -28.98 17.58
C LEU A 402 16.48 -30.44 17.15
N GLU A 403 15.23 -30.82 16.88
CA GLU A 403 14.84 -32.20 16.60
C GLU A 403 15.21 -32.64 15.18
N SER A 404 15.05 -31.76 14.19
CA SER A 404 15.25 -32.16 12.79
C SER A 404 16.66 -31.91 12.26
N ARG A 405 17.46 -31.05 12.89
CA ARG A 405 18.80 -30.68 12.38
C ARG A 405 19.91 -30.83 13.40
N ILE A 406 19.77 -30.26 14.60
CA ILE A 406 20.87 -30.25 15.57
C ILE A 406 21.14 -31.65 16.11
N LYS A 407 20.12 -32.32 16.68
CA LYS A 407 20.24 -33.67 17.26
C LYS A 407 20.72 -34.72 16.24
N PRO A 408 20.08 -34.89 15.06
CA PRO A 408 20.46 -35.96 14.13
C PRO A 408 21.90 -35.81 13.63
N ARG A 409 22.32 -34.58 13.32
CA ARG A 409 23.67 -34.31 12.82
C ARG A 409 24.72 -34.47 13.92
N TYR A 410 24.44 -34.00 15.14
CA TYR A 410 25.34 -34.19 16.27
C TYR A 410 25.55 -35.69 16.57
N MET A 411 24.47 -36.48 16.62
CA MET A 411 24.57 -37.93 16.87
C MET A 411 25.44 -38.63 15.81
N ARG A 412 25.29 -38.26 14.54
CA ARG A 412 26.13 -38.78 13.45
C ARG A 412 27.60 -38.40 13.60
N VAL A 413 27.91 -37.14 13.87
CA VAL A 413 29.27 -36.64 14.10
C VAL A 413 29.91 -37.34 15.31
N ALA A 414 29.17 -37.45 16.42
CA ALA A 414 29.61 -38.11 17.65
C ALA A 414 29.86 -39.60 17.46
N SER A 415 29.00 -40.31 16.69
CA SER A 415 29.16 -41.74 16.41
C SER A 415 30.45 -42.07 15.65
N LYS A 416 30.96 -41.12 14.86
CA LYS A 416 32.23 -41.24 14.13
C LYS A 416 33.43 -40.66 14.88
N GLY A 417 33.22 -40.10 16.07
CA GLY A 417 34.28 -39.46 16.86
C GLY A 417 34.88 -38.20 16.21
N ILE A 418 34.16 -37.56 15.28
CA ILE A 418 34.65 -36.37 14.57
C ILE A 418 34.58 -35.16 15.50
N ARG A 419 35.69 -34.43 15.65
CA ARG A 419 35.74 -33.13 16.34
C ARG A 419 35.65 -32.02 15.32
N CYS A 420 34.58 -31.22 15.38
CA CYS A 420 34.35 -30.11 14.45
C CYS A 420 33.63 -28.94 15.16
N SER A 421 33.69 -27.74 14.59
CA SER A 421 32.92 -26.58 15.07
C SER A 421 31.41 -26.76 14.85
N LEU A 422 30.59 -25.91 15.49
CA LEU A 422 29.14 -25.90 15.29
C LEU A 422 28.77 -25.56 13.85
N ASP A 423 29.42 -24.57 13.26
CA ASP A 423 29.16 -24.14 11.88
C ASP A 423 29.47 -25.27 10.89
N TRP A 424 30.50 -26.08 11.14
CA TRP A 424 30.90 -27.14 10.21
C TRP A 424 29.78 -28.15 9.98
N PHE A 425 29.09 -28.63 11.02
CA PHE A 425 28.02 -29.61 10.81
C PHE A 425 26.62 -29.00 10.67
N LEU A 426 26.42 -27.75 11.10
CA LEU A 426 25.10 -27.09 11.02
C LEU A 426 24.94 -26.23 9.77
N ASN A 427 25.99 -25.54 9.33
CA ASN A 427 25.97 -24.62 8.20
C ASN A 427 26.23 -25.30 6.84
N CYS A 428 25.48 -26.35 6.55
CA CYS A 428 25.56 -27.05 5.26
C CYS A 428 24.22 -27.70 4.87
N SER A 429 24.00 -27.91 3.57
CA SER A 429 22.84 -28.68 3.09
C SER A 429 22.86 -30.12 3.62
N ASP A 430 21.72 -30.81 3.60
CA ASP A 430 21.68 -32.22 4.01
C ASP A 430 22.57 -33.10 3.13
N GLN A 431 22.63 -32.78 1.82
CA GLN A 431 23.53 -33.43 0.88
C GLN A 431 25.00 -33.25 1.27
N ARG A 432 25.45 -31.99 1.46
CA ARG A 432 26.85 -31.71 1.81
C ARG A 432 27.23 -32.29 3.18
N PHE A 433 26.28 -32.31 4.12
CA PHE A 433 26.49 -33.00 5.40
C PHE A 433 26.69 -34.49 5.19
N GLU A 434 25.87 -35.15 4.37
CA GLU A 434 25.99 -36.58 4.08
C GLU A 434 27.30 -36.91 3.35
N GLU A 435 27.73 -36.09 2.40
CA GLU A 435 29.04 -36.20 1.73
C GLU A 435 30.19 -36.13 2.74
N ARG A 436 30.15 -35.14 3.65
CA ARG A 436 31.12 -35.02 4.77
C ARG A 436 31.13 -36.26 5.65
N MET A 437 29.97 -36.88 5.87
CA MET A 437 29.89 -38.11 6.65
C MET A 437 30.41 -39.33 5.90
N ARG A 438 30.49 -39.36 4.57
CA ARG A 438 30.93 -40.54 3.79
C ARG A 438 32.46 -40.72 3.75
N GLY A 439 33.24 -39.66 3.90
CA GLY A 439 34.69 -39.74 4.11
C GLY A 439 35.59 -39.47 2.89
N ASP A 440 35.03 -39.09 1.74
CA ASP A 440 35.80 -38.87 0.50
C ASP A 440 36.19 -37.40 0.24
N PHE A 441 35.96 -36.49 1.20
CA PHE A 441 36.23 -35.06 1.02
C PHE A 441 36.90 -34.45 2.26
N ILE A 442 38.21 -34.28 2.21
CA ILE A 442 38.95 -33.41 3.13
C ILE A 442 39.11 -32.06 2.44
N GLU A 443 38.12 -31.18 2.58
CA GLU A 443 38.40 -29.75 2.42
C GLU A 443 39.05 -29.27 3.72
N GLY A 444 40.24 -28.64 3.62
CA GLY A 444 40.77 -27.81 4.70
C GLY A 444 39.77 -26.69 5.01
N ASP A 445 39.82 -26.15 6.24
CA ASP A 445 38.92 -25.10 6.80
C ASP A 445 38.62 -23.96 5.81
N ALA A 446 37.75 -24.22 4.86
CA ALA A 446 37.13 -23.22 4.02
C ALA A 446 35.91 -22.77 4.82
N PRO A 447 35.79 -21.48 5.18
CA PRO A 447 34.61 -21.00 5.85
C PRO A 447 33.39 -21.42 5.02
N GLY A 448 32.48 -22.18 5.65
CA GLY A 448 31.24 -22.58 5.01
C GLY A 448 30.49 -21.35 4.51
N PRO A 449 29.58 -21.48 3.53
CA PRO A 449 28.91 -20.33 2.93
C PRO A 449 28.33 -19.43 4.03
N SER A 450 28.84 -18.22 4.09
CA SER A 450 28.33 -17.18 4.99
C SER A 450 26.94 -16.82 4.52
N PHE A 451 25.92 -17.31 5.23
CA PHE A 451 24.55 -16.89 4.98
C PHE A 451 24.33 -15.54 5.66
N THR A 452 24.65 -14.46 4.96
CA THR A 452 24.02 -13.18 5.24
C THR A 452 22.67 -13.18 4.54
N MET A 453 21.59 -12.94 5.29
CA MET A 453 20.26 -12.84 4.71
C MET A 453 20.29 -11.69 3.69
N GLY A 454 20.31 -12.03 2.40
CA GLY A 454 20.46 -11.08 1.30
C GLY A 454 21.85 -10.95 0.65
N GLY A 455 22.92 -11.54 1.17
CA GLY A 455 24.23 -11.48 0.49
C GLY A 455 24.35 -12.50 -0.64
N LYS A 456 25.21 -12.22 -1.64
CA LYS A 456 25.66 -13.26 -2.58
C LYS A 456 26.28 -14.41 -1.78
N LEU A 457 25.93 -15.64 -2.15
CA LEU A 457 26.58 -16.85 -1.65
C LEU A 457 28.04 -16.81 -2.10
N GLN A 458 28.94 -16.28 -1.28
CA GLN A 458 30.36 -16.29 -1.58
C GLN A 458 30.93 -17.66 -1.23
N MET A 459 31.34 -18.39 -2.27
CA MET A 459 32.10 -19.63 -2.17
C MET A 459 33.59 -19.27 -2.12
N PRO A 460 34.40 -19.78 -1.16
CA PRO A 460 35.84 -19.64 -1.22
C PRO A 460 36.41 -20.70 -2.18
N GLY A 461 37.01 -20.26 -3.30
CA GLY A 461 37.75 -21.14 -4.21
C GLY A 461 37.45 -20.88 -5.68
N ASN A 462 38.27 -20.05 -6.32
CA ASN A 462 38.40 -20.06 -7.77
C ASN A 462 39.05 -21.39 -8.20
N GLN A 463 38.24 -22.35 -8.62
CA GLN A 463 38.63 -23.33 -9.61
C GLN A 463 37.54 -23.35 -10.67
N LEU A 464 37.93 -22.87 -11.85
CA LEU A 464 37.21 -23.03 -13.10
C LEU A 464 36.85 -24.51 -13.26
N VAL A 465 35.59 -24.84 -12.98
CA VAL A 465 34.95 -26.01 -13.56
C VAL A 465 34.26 -25.46 -14.80
N SER A 466 34.66 -26.05 -15.92
CA SER A 466 34.33 -25.69 -17.31
C SER A 466 32.91 -25.18 -17.52
N ASP A 467 32.82 -24.13 -18.33
CA ASP A 467 31.61 -23.70 -19.03
C ASP A 467 30.94 -24.91 -19.69
N ASP A 468 29.79 -25.32 -19.16
CA ASP A 468 28.72 -25.93 -19.93
C ASP A 468 27.40 -25.75 -19.15
N ASP A 469 26.59 -24.84 -19.68
CA ASP A 469 25.13 -24.74 -19.58
C ASP A 469 24.50 -24.86 -18.19
N ASN A 470 24.56 -23.78 -17.40
CA ASN A 470 23.44 -23.29 -16.58
C ASN A 470 23.77 -21.90 -16.04
N GLU A 471 23.51 -20.86 -16.83
CA GLU A 471 23.36 -19.50 -16.31
C GLU A 471 22.13 -19.46 -15.38
N GLU A 472 22.30 -19.79 -14.09
CA GLU A 472 21.32 -19.41 -13.06
C GLU A 472 21.20 -17.88 -13.12
N SER A 473 20.10 -17.39 -13.70
CA SER A 473 19.82 -15.97 -13.83
C SER A 473 19.95 -15.30 -12.46
N ASP A 474 20.60 -14.13 -12.38
CA ASP A 474 20.71 -13.34 -11.13
C ASP A 474 19.36 -13.23 -10.39
N ASP A 475 18.24 -13.23 -11.12
CA ASP A 475 16.85 -13.24 -10.61
C ASP A 475 16.49 -14.46 -9.75
N GLU A 476 17.10 -15.62 -10.00
CA GLU A 476 16.89 -16.87 -9.28
C GLU A 476 17.66 -16.89 -7.95
N ILE A 477 18.82 -16.23 -7.91
CA ILE A 477 19.62 -15.99 -6.71
C ILE A 477 18.85 -15.08 -5.73
N TRP A 478 18.27 -13.99 -6.24
CA TRP A 478 17.40 -13.11 -5.44
C TRP A 478 16.18 -13.83 -4.87
N TRP A 479 15.62 -14.80 -5.61
CA TRP A 479 14.50 -15.61 -5.15
C TRP A 479 14.89 -16.60 -4.05
N LYS A 480 16.02 -17.30 -4.16
CA LYS A 480 16.53 -18.15 -3.06
C LYS A 480 16.76 -17.30 -1.79
N LEU A 481 17.23 -16.06 -1.95
CA LEU A 481 17.41 -15.11 -0.85
C LEU A 481 16.05 -14.71 -0.22
N ILE A 482 15.02 -14.43 -1.01
CA ILE A 482 13.67 -14.09 -0.52
C ILE A 482 12.94 -15.31 0.06
N GLN A 483 13.04 -16.50 -0.56
CA GLN A 483 12.39 -17.73 -0.08
C GLN A 483 12.98 -18.20 1.26
N ASN A 484 14.30 -18.06 1.48
CA ASN A 484 14.90 -18.37 2.77
C ASN A 484 14.46 -17.39 3.88
N VAL A 485 14.14 -16.13 3.54
CA VAL A 485 13.47 -15.18 4.45
C VAL A 485 12.05 -15.65 4.78
N PHE A 486 11.31 -16.17 3.80
CA PHE A 486 9.95 -16.67 3.98
C PHE A 486 9.86 -18.06 4.65
N HIS A 487 10.88 -18.91 4.52
CA HIS A 487 10.88 -20.25 5.14
C HIS A 487 11.17 -20.21 6.66
N MET A 488 11.86 -19.18 7.16
CA MET A 488 11.83 -18.85 8.60
C MET A 488 10.42 -18.42 9.07
N ARG A 489 9.48 -18.24 8.14
CA ARG A 489 8.12 -17.75 8.35
C ARG A 489 7.05 -18.75 7.92
N LEU A 490 7.27 -20.07 8.04
CA LEU A 490 6.20 -21.06 7.91
C LEU A 490 6.31 -22.21 8.93
N GLY A 491 6.23 -21.86 10.21
CA GLY A 491 5.33 -22.57 11.10
C GLY A 491 4.00 -21.82 11.08
N GLN A 492 3.09 -22.26 10.22
CA GLN A 492 1.75 -21.68 10.03
C GLN A 492 1.02 -21.53 11.38
N HIS A 493 0.53 -20.33 11.69
CA HIS A 493 -0.85 -20.05 12.11
C HIS A 493 -1.02 -18.54 12.39
N PRO A 494 -2.21 -17.97 12.10
CA PRO A 494 -2.47 -16.54 12.18
C PRO A 494 -2.44 -16.08 13.63
N ILE A 495 -1.74 -14.97 13.89
CA ILE A 495 -1.97 -14.19 15.11
C ILE A 495 -3.37 -13.60 14.94
N SER A 496 -4.37 -14.28 15.52
CA SER A 496 -5.71 -13.77 15.67
C SER A 496 -5.78 -12.82 16.88
N LYS A 497 -6.43 -11.68 16.63
CA LYS A 497 -6.85 -10.60 17.55
C LYS A 497 -5.79 -9.57 17.91
#